data_AF-A0A9D7CST9-F1
#
_entry.id   AF-A0A9D7CST9-F1
#
_cell.length_a   1.000
_cell.length_b   1.000
_cell.length_c   1.000
_cell.angle_alpha   90.00
_cell.angle_beta   90.00
_cell.angle_gamma   90.00
#
_symmetry.space_group_name_H-M   'P 1'
#
loop_
_entity.id
_entity.type
_entity.pdbx_description
1 polymer ?
#
loop_
_entity_poly.entity_id
_entity_poly.type
_entity_poly.pdbx_seq_one_letter_code
_entity_poly.pdbx_strand_id
1 'polypeptide(L)'
;MHRTAYATRVLAAVPAFAALALLAATASSCVKKNPGPPPPPLAYPYSTPTAYAPTYPTQVPPPAPPYAPPVATGIGPAAPPPVAPPQPAGIAPAPGIPCGSDNEAQCPFGRCVRGRCGGCSTSADCKTGAGCIPTWFGGSCWPGGPVASPSPAPPPAPAPRPTPPPVVMTPIPVPAPTPAPTPAPTPSPNPGDPFAAARERCVQLTNMYRARVGVGPVARDPSSEACADNQSAADARTRVAHKNFGSCREFAQNTCPNYPGENVDQVMTRCFQQMFDEGPGGGHYDNMTRKKYTQVFCGFAQLGGGRFWVNQDFR
;
A
#
# COMPACT_ATOMS: atom_id res chain seq x y z
N MET A 1 -18.72 -6.44 -73.47
CA MET A 1 -18.29 -6.99 -74.78
C MET A 1 -16.81 -6.64 -74.89
N HIS A 2 -15.82 -7.51 -74.64
CA HIS A 2 -15.49 -8.76 -75.32
C HIS A 2 -14.83 -9.78 -74.37
N ARG A 3 -15.14 -11.05 -74.63
CA ARG A 3 -14.49 -12.27 -74.12
C ARG A 3 -13.32 -12.66 -75.03
N THR A 4 -12.26 -13.24 -74.46
CA THR A 4 -11.44 -14.39 -74.96
C THR A 4 -10.19 -14.50 -74.06
N ALA A 5 -9.56 -15.65 -73.76
CA ALA A 5 -9.88 -17.07 -73.73
C ALA A 5 -8.66 -17.77 -73.07
N TYR A 6 -8.90 -18.93 -72.46
CA TYR A 6 -7.94 -19.86 -71.86
C TYR A 6 -6.90 -20.41 -72.86
N ALA A 7 -5.67 -20.66 -72.39
CA ALA A 7 -4.80 -21.71 -72.94
C ALA A 7 -3.83 -22.25 -71.88
N THR A 8 -4.19 -23.38 -71.30
CA THR A 8 -3.35 -24.28 -70.50
C THR A 8 -2.37 -25.01 -71.43
N ARG A 9 -1.08 -25.07 -71.11
CA ARG A 9 -0.19 -26.12 -71.64
C ARG A 9 0.71 -26.70 -70.55
N VAL A 10 0.43 -27.97 -70.29
CA VAL A 10 1.20 -28.98 -69.57
C VAL A 10 2.44 -29.31 -70.40
N LEU A 11 3.61 -29.38 -69.78
CA LEU A 11 4.78 -30.10 -70.32
C LEU A 11 5.36 -30.99 -69.21
N ALA A 12 5.32 -32.28 -69.48
CA ALA A 12 5.78 -33.37 -68.64
C ALA A 12 7.30 -33.58 -68.76
N ALA A 13 7.83 -34.24 -67.73
CA ALA A 13 9.21 -34.64 -67.50
C ALA A 13 9.77 -35.66 -68.51
N VAL A 14 11.11 -35.81 -68.52
CA VAL A 14 11.89 -37.07 -68.39
C VAL A 14 13.41 -36.74 -68.41
N PRO A 15 14.28 -37.57 -67.78
CA PRO A 15 15.46 -37.13 -67.05
C PRO A 15 16.79 -37.43 -67.75
N ALA A 16 17.89 -36.82 -67.27
CA ALA A 16 19.24 -37.24 -67.59
C ALA A 16 19.94 -37.79 -66.33
N PHE A 17 20.09 -39.11 -66.29
CA PHE A 17 21.06 -39.82 -65.46
C PHE A 17 22.43 -39.74 -66.15
N ALA A 18 23.48 -39.38 -65.42
CA ALA A 18 24.71 -40.19 -65.26
C ALA A 18 25.88 -39.39 -64.66
N ALA A 19 26.44 -39.98 -63.60
CA ALA A 19 27.86 -40.03 -63.22
C ALA A 19 28.60 -38.72 -62.86
N LEU A 20 28.83 -38.52 -61.56
CA LEU A 20 30.16 -38.77 -60.98
C LEU A 20 30.07 -38.85 -59.45
N ALA A 21 30.24 -40.05 -58.92
CA ALA A 21 30.63 -40.28 -57.55
C ALA A 21 32.15 -40.15 -57.46
N LEU A 22 32.65 -39.21 -56.66
CA LEU A 22 33.87 -39.36 -55.85
C LEU A 22 34.08 -38.10 -55.01
N LEU A 23 33.71 -38.15 -53.73
CA LEU A 23 34.43 -37.47 -52.65
C LEU A 23 33.96 -38.10 -51.34
N ALA A 24 34.65 -39.19 -51.01
CA ALA A 24 34.58 -39.85 -49.73
C ALA A 24 35.23 -38.97 -48.65
N ALA A 25 34.51 -38.89 -47.53
CA ALA A 25 35.02 -38.90 -46.16
C ALA A 25 36.30 -38.10 -45.83
N THR A 26 36.09 -36.90 -45.27
CA THR A 26 36.84 -36.46 -44.08
C THR A 26 35.85 -36.01 -43.01
N ALA A 27 35.16 -36.99 -42.40
CA ALA A 27 34.55 -36.79 -41.09
C ALA A 27 35.69 -36.79 -40.07
N SER A 28 36.25 -35.62 -39.79
CA SER A 28 37.16 -35.43 -38.67
C SER A 28 36.44 -35.83 -37.38
N SER A 29 37.05 -36.75 -36.65
CA SER A 29 36.60 -37.26 -35.37
C SER A 29 36.22 -36.15 -34.39
N CYS A 30 34.93 -35.88 -34.20
CA CYS A 30 34.45 -35.22 -33.00
C CYS A 30 34.45 -36.24 -31.87
N VAL A 31 35.61 -36.42 -31.23
CA VAL A 31 35.71 -37.08 -29.93
C VAL A 31 34.83 -36.29 -28.96
N LYS A 32 33.79 -36.92 -28.40
CA LYS A 32 33.12 -36.43 -27.19
C LYS A 32 34.17 -36.33 -26.09
N LYS A 33 34.73 -35.13 -25.92
CA LYS A 33 35.52 -34.78 -24.75
C LYS A 33 34.53 -34.59 -23.62
N ASN A 34 34.51 -35.52 -22.66
CA ASN A 34 33.82 -35.29 -21.40
C ASN A 34 34.32 -33.96 -20.82
N PRO A 35 33.44 -33.02 -20.43
CA PRO A 35 33.91 -31.84 -19.72
C PRO A 35 34.58 -32.35 -18.43
N GLY A 36 35.87 -32.06 -18.31
CA GLY A 36 36.59 -32.34 -17.06
C GLY A 36 35.96 -31.59 -15.90
N PRO A 37 36.21 -32.00 -14.65
CA PRO A 37 35.74 -31.26 -13.48
C PRO A 37 36.21 -29.80 -13.56
N PRO A 38 35.41 -28.84 -13.08
CA PRO A 38 35.77 -27.44 -13.10
C PRO A 38 37.11 -27.22 -12.38
N PRO A 39 37.93 -26.25 -12.83
CA PRO A 39 39.16 -25.92 -12.13
C PRO A 39 38.84 -25.55 -10.66
N PRO A 40 39.72 -25.90 -9.70
CA PRO A 40 39.55 -25.41 -8.34
C PRO A 40 39.54 -23.88 -8.36
N PRO A 41 38.72 -23.23 -7.51
CA PRO A 41 38.66 -21.78 -7.46
C PRO A 41 40.06 -21.22 -7.23
N LEU A 42 40.42 -20.21 -8.03
CA LEU A 42 41.64 -19.44 -7.82
C LEU A 42 41.62 -18.91 -6.38
N ALA A 43 42.56 -19.36 -5.57
CA ALA A 43 42.81 -18.82 -4.25
C ALA A 43 43.33 -17.39 -4.41
N TYR A 44 42.41 -16.41 -4.41
CA TYR A 44 42.77 -15.03 -4.15
C TYR A 44 43.29 -14.97 -2.71
N PRO A 45 44.48 -14.40 -2.43
CA PRO A 45 44.86 -14.10 -1.08
C PRO A 45 43.84 -13.10 -0.54
N TYR A 46 42.96 -13.55 0.36
CA TYR A 46 42.20 -12.67 1.21
C TYR A 46 43.22 -11.90 2.05
N SER A 47 43.48 -10.65 1.69
CA SER A 47 43.92 -9.66 2.66
C SER A 47 42.86 -9.65 3.75
N THR A 48 43.25 -10.07 4.96
CA THR A 48 42.43 -9.96 6.15
C THR A 48 41.97 -8.52 6.26
N PRO A 49 40.65 -8.23 6.31
CA PRO A 49 40.24 -6.93 6.79
C PRO A 49 40.65 -6.88 8.26
N THR A 50 41.63 -6.04 8.57
CA THR A 50 41.88 -5.61 9.95
C THR A 50 40.55 -5.13 10.50
N ALA A 51 40.02 -5.83 11.49
CA ALA A 51 38.80 -5.47 12.19
C ALA A 51 39.05 -4.12 12.89
N TYR A 52 38.76 -3.03 12.20
CA TYR A 52 38.45 -1.78 12.88
C TYR A 52 37.02 -1.93 13.38
N ALA A 53 36.88 -2.48 14.59
CA ALA A 53 35.64 -2.36 15.33
C ALA A 53 35.57 -0.90 15.81
N PRO A 54 34.69 -0.04 15.27
CA PRO A 54 34.36 1.17 15.99
C PRO A 54 33.67 0.72 17.28
N THR A 55 34.35 0.87 18.40
CA THR A 55 33.74 0.83 19.72
C THR A 55 32.79 2.03 19.81
N TYR A 56 31.58 1.88 19.31
CA TYR A 56 30.47 2.73 19.71
C TYR A 56 30.13 2.33 21.15
N PRO A 57 30.23 3.23 22.14
CA PRO A 57 29.69 2.93 23.45
C PRO A 57 28.20 2.65 23.29
N THR A 58 27.80 1.45 23.67
CA THR A 58 26.39 1.11 23.90
C THR A 58 25.90 1.94 25.08
N GLN A 59 25.51 3.19 24.82
CA GLN A 59 24.52 3.82 25.66
C GLN A 59 23.21 3.12 25.36
N VAL A 60 22.91 2.11 26.17
CA VAL A 60 21.55 1.65 26.37
C VAL A 60 20.76 2.89 26.79
N PRO A 61 19.82 3.39 25.96
CA PRO A 61 18.97 4.48 26.42
C PRO A 61 18.28 3.99 27.69
N PRO A 62 18.21 4.82 28.75
CA PRO A 62 17.52 4.42 29.97
C PRO A 62 16.11 3.96 29.60
N PRO A 63 15.56 2.95 30.31
CA PRO A 63 14.21 2.49 30.06
C PRO A 63 13.28 3.69 30.03
N ALA A 64 12.49 3.80 28.98
CA ALA A 64 11.44 4.81 28.92
C ALA A 64 10.65 4.73 30.23
N PRO A 65 10.42 5.86 30.93
CA PRO A 65 9.63 5.83 32.15
C PRO A 65 8.30 5.12 31.85
N PRO A 66 7.76 4.35 32.80
CA PRO A 66 6.47 3.69 32.61
C PRO A 66 5.49 4.74 32.11
N TYR A 67 4.87 4.46 30.97
CA TYR A 67 3.84 5.33 30.41
C TYR A 67 2.76 5.44 31.48
N ALA A 68 2.75 6.56 32.21
CA ALA A 68 1.64 6.88 33.06
C ALA A 68 0.44 6.95 32.10
N PRO A 69 -0.62 6.15 32.29
CA PRO A 69 -1.84 6.39 31.55
C PRO A 69 -2.20 7.86 31.77
N PRO A 70 -2.64 8.60 30.74
CA PRO A 70 -3.14 9.94 30.96
C PRO A 70 -4.17 9.83 32.08
N VAL A 71 -3.93 10.57 33.17
CA VAL A 71 -4.90 10.70 34.25
C VAL A 71 -6.18 11.14 33.56
N ALA A 72 -7.18 10.25 33.58
CA ALA A 72 -8.50 10.55 33.09
C ALA A 72 -9.06 11.66 33.98
N THR A 73 -8.78 12.91 33.61
CA THR A 73 -9.68 14.00 33.96
C THR A 73 -10.97 13.65 33.24
N GLY A 74 -12.00 13.33 34.02
CA GLY A 74 -13.28 12.87 33.52
C GLY A 74 -13.90 13.90 32.59
N ILE A 75 -13.66 13.76 31.30
CA ILE A 75 -14.50 14.32 30.26
C ILE A 75 -15.50 13.21 29.97
N GLY A 76 -16.77 13.47 30.29
CA GLY A 76 -17.87 12.56 29.97
C GLY A 76 -17.89 12.20 28.47
N PRO A 77 -18.71 11.21 28.07
CA PRO A 77 -18.74 10.74 26.69
C PRO A 77 -18.85 11.92 25.72
N ALA A 78 -17.90 12.01 24.80
CA ALA A 78 -17.92 13.00 23.73
C ALA A 78 -19.26 12.89 23.00
N ALA A 79 -20.02 13.98 22.99
CA ALA A 79 -21.23 14.08 22.20
C ALA A 79 -20.88 13.76 20.73
N PRO A 80 -21.73 13.04 19.99
CA PRO A 80 -21.52 12.83 18.56
C PRO A 80 -21.36 14.19 17.86
N PRO A 81 -20.52 14.29 16.81
CA PRO A 81 -20.39 15.54 16.07
C PRO A 81 -21.79 16.00 15.61
N PRO A 82 -22.12 17.30 15.72
CA PRO A 82 -23.41 17.80 15.29
C PRO A 82 -23.59 17.46 13.81
N VAL A 83 -24.74 16.85 13.49
CA VAL A 83 -25.15 16.63 12.10
C VAL A 83 -25.17 18.00 11.42
N ALA A 84 -24.32 18.16 10.40
CA ALA A 84 -24.23 19.39 9.63
C ALA A 84 -25.60 19.71 9.01
N PRO A 85 -26.12 20.95 9.14
CA PRO A 85 -27.32 21.34 8.42
C PRO A 85 -27.05 21.27 6.91
N PRO A 86 -28.08 21.04 6.07
CA PRO A 86 -27.92 21.06 4.62
C PRO A 86 -27.42 22.44 4.19
N GLN A 87 -26.20 22.49 3.65
CA GLN A 87 -25.56 23.73 3.24
C GLN A 87 -26.04 24.19 1.86
N PRO A 88 -26.13 25.51 1.62
CA PRO A 88 -26.43 26.06 0.30
C PRO A 88 -25.34 25.68 -0.70
N ALA A 89 -25.75 25.42 -1.94
CA ALA A 89 -24.89 24.90 -2.99
C ALA A 89 -23.64 25.77 -3.24
N GLY A 90 -22.46 25.17 -2.97
CA GLY A 90 -21.29 25.15 -3.84
C GLY A 90 -20.66 26.48 -4.28
N ILE A 91 -19.80 27.06 -3.44
CA ILE A 91 -18.71 27.90 -3.94
C ILE A 91 -17.64 26.95 -4.48
N ALA A 92 -17.35 27.00 -5.78
CA ALA A 92 -16.23 26.24 -6.34
C ALA A 92 -14.90 26.77 -5.74
N PRO A 93 -14.02 25.89 -5.24
CA PRO A 93 -12.77 26.32 -4.62
C PRO A 93 -11.84 26.95 -5.66
N ALA A 94 -11.11 27.99 -5.25
CA ALA A 94 -10.05 28.55 -6.07
C ALA A 94 -8.98 27.50 -6.43
N PRO A 95 -8.30 27.64 -7.59
CA PRO A 95 -7.13 26.82 -7.93
C PRO A 95 -5.99 27.13 -6.95
N GLY A 96 -5.98 26.41 -5.83
CA GLY A 96 -5.03 26.62 -4.75
C GLY A 96 -3.59 26.25 -5.12
N ILE A 97 -2.67 26.67 -4.25
CA ILE A 97 -1.23 26.41 -4.37
C ILE A 97 -0.96 24.94 -3.99
N PRO A 98 -0.13 24.19 -4.73
CA PRO A 98 0.22 22.82 -4.37
C PRO A 98 0.76 22.73 -2.94
N CYS A 99 0.31 21.73 -2.19
CA CYS A 99 0.77 21.48 -0.83
C CYS A 99 0.82 19.98 -0.54
N GLY A 100 1.72 19.58 0.35
CA GLY A 100 1.81 18.23 0.91
C GLY A 100 1.21 18.10 2.32
N SER A 101 1.07 19.21 3.06
CA SER A 101 0.47 19.22 4.39
C SER A 101 -0.07 20.59 4.81
N ASP A 102 -0.90 20.61 5.84
CA ASP A 102 -1.45 21.85 6.44
C ASP A 102 -0.34 22.77 6.99
N ASN A 103 0.86 22.27 7.30
CA ASN A 103 1.91 23.03 7.98
C ASN A 103 2.91 23.70 7.04
N GLU A 104 2.69 23.61 5.73
CA GLU A 104 3.56 24.22 4.73
C GLU A 104 3.38 25.75 4.69
N ALA A 105 4.47 26.48 4.39
CA ALA A 105 4.46 27.95 4.36
C ALA A 105 3.51 28.51 3.28
N GLN A 106 3.25 27.73 2.23
CA GLN A 106 2.26 28.03 1.19
C GLN A 106 0.80 27.96 1.69
N CYS A 107 0.59 27.51 2.93
CA CYS A 107 -0.71 27.39 3.59
C CYS A 107 -0.87 28.35 4.80
N PRO A 108 -0.75 29.67 4.63
CA PRO A 108 -0.84 30.58 5.78
C PRO A 108 -2.26 30.63 6.38
N PHE A 109 -3.30 30.49 5.55
CA PHE A 109 -4.70 30.70 5.97
C PHE A 109 -5.67 29.56 5.57
N GLY A 110 -5.22 28.64 4.71
CA GLY A 110 -6.01 27.49 4.26
C GLY A 110 -5.44 26.16 4.75
N ARG A 111 -6.27 25.12 4.76
CA ARG A 111 -5.81 23.73 4.90
C ARG A 111 -5.38 23.16 3.55
N CYS A 112 -4.55 22.12 3.58
CA CYS A 112 -4.16 21.38 2.40
C CYS A 112 -5.24 20.37 2.04
N VAL A 113 -6.16 20.77 1.17
CA VAL A 113 -7.30 19.94 0.75
C VAL A 113 -7.04 19.45 -0.68
N ARG A 114 -6.95 18.13 -0.86
CA ARG A 114 -6.66 17.49 -2.16
C ARG A 114 -5.35 18.00 -2.81
N GLY A 115 -4.32 18.23 -1.98
CA GLY A 115 -3.01 18.69 -2.44
C GLY A 115 -2.98 20.14 -2.92
N ARG A 116 -4.01 20.93 -2.61
CA ARG A 116 -4.06 22.38 -2.90
C ARG A 116 -4.46 23.17 -1.68
N CYS A 117 -3.86 24.34 -1.56
CA CYS A 117 -4.01 25.21 -0.42
C CYS A 117 -4.60 26.56 -0.80
N GLY A 118 -5.43 27.11 0.09
CA GLY A 118 -6.00 28.44 -0.03
C GLY A 118 -7.37 28.50 -0.71
N GLY A 119 -7.78 27.46 -1.43
CA GLY A 119 -9.15 27.32 -1.94
C GLY A 119 -10.09 26.75 -0.89
N CYS A 120 -11.34 27.23 -0.85
CA CYS A 120 -12.36 26.75 0.06
C CYS A 120 -13.71 26.61 -0.64
N SER A 121 -14.47 25.60 -0.24
CA SER A 121 -15.90 25.47 -0.55
C SER A 121 -16.75 25.82 0.67
N THR A 122 -16.18 25.68 1.87
CA THR A 122 -16.80 26.02 3.15
C THR A 122 -15.79 26.67 4.09
N SER A 123 -16.25 27.30 5.17
CA SER A 123 -15.35 27.85 6.21
C SER A 123 -14.52 26.77 6.93
N ALA A 124 -14.89 25.49 6.84
CA ALA A 124 -14.13 24.39 7.44
C ALA A 124 -12.82 24.09 6.70
N ASP A 125 -12.72 24.50 5.42
CA ASP A 125 -11.51 24.33 4.61
C ASP A 125 -10.40 25.34 5.01
N CYS A 126 -10.73 26.32 5.85
CA CYS A 126 -9.83 27.35 6.31
C CYS A 126 -9.24 27.03 7.69
N LYS A 127 -8.05 27.57 7.96
CA LYS A 127 -7.44 27.50 9.30
C LYS A 127 -8.19 28.40 10.27
N THR A 128 -8.04 28.12 11.56
CA THR A 128 -8.60 28.94 12.63
C THR A 128 -8.22 30.41 12.44
N GLY A 129 -9.20 31.30 12.46
CA GLY A 129 -9.00 32.75 12.22
C GLY A 129 -9.14 33.19 10.76
N ALA A 130 -9.31 32.25 9.81
CA ALA A 130 -9.61 32.55 8.42
C ALA A 130 -11.05 32.13 8.06
N GLY A 131 -11.70 32.96 7.24
CA GLY A 131 -13.03 32.69 6.68
C GLY A 131 -12.95 32.35 5.20
N CYS A 132 -13.92 31.58 4.72
CA CYS A 132 -14.06 31.30 3.28
C CYS A 132 -14.77 32.48 2.60
N ILE A 133 -14.06 33.22 1.77
CA ILE A 133 -14.59 34.40 1.06
C ILE A 133 -14.75 34.06 -0.42
N PRO A 134 -15.92 34.32 -1.03
CA PRO A 134 -16.07 34.20 -2.48
C PRO A 134 -15.21 35.26 -3.17
N THR A 135 -14.31 34.81 -4.04
CA THR A 135 -13.55 35.68 -4.94
C THR A 135 -13.95 35.39 -6.38
N TRP A 136 -13.60 36.28 -7.30
CA TRP A 136 -13.82 36.10 -8.73
C TRP A 136 -13.15 34.86 -9.36
N PHE A 137 -12.23 34.18 -8.66
CA PHE A 137 -11.61 32.93 -9.09
C PHE A 137 -12.01 31.71 -8.23
N GLY A 138 -13.07 31.84 -7.41
CA GLY A 138 -13.57 30.80 -6.51
C GLY A 138 -13.44 31.17 -5.03
N GLY A 139 -13.85 30.28 -4.14
CA GLY A 139 -13.74 30.48 -2.70
C GLY A 139 -12.29 30.44 -2.25
N SER A 140 -11.86 31.45 -1.48
CA SER A 140 -10.50 31.54 -0.92
C SER A 140 -10.50 31.81 0.59
N CYS A 141 -9.55 31.22 1.31
CA CYS A 141 -9.37 31.45 2.75
C CYS A 141 -8.61 32.75 3.02
N TRP A 142 -9.25 33.68 3.74
CA TRP A 142 -8.67 34.98 4.10
C TRP A 142 -8.76 35.25 5.60
N PRO A 143 -7.72 35.86 6.20
CA PRO A 143 -7.77 36.27 7.61
C PRO A 143 -8.88 37.30 7.82
N GLY A 144 -9.68 37.11 8.88
CA GLY A 144 -10.79 38.03 9.21
C GLY A 144 -12.02 37.92 8.31
N GLY A 145 -12.10 36.90 7.43
CA GLY A 145 -13.35 36.60 6.73
C GLY A 145 -14.49 36.24 7.70
N PRO A 146 -15.77 36.35 7.29
CA PRO A 146 -16.89 35.99 8.13
C PRO A 146 -16.78 34.50 8.48
N VAL A 147 -16.29 34.24 9.69
CA VAL A 147 -16.38 32.91 10.30
C VAL A 147 -17.86 32.60 10.44
N ALA A 148 -18.28 31.38 10.08
CA ALA A 148 -19.66 30.96 10.28
C ALA A 148 -20.03 31.26 11.74
N SER A 149 -21.00 32.16 11.92
CA SER A 149 -21.53 32.52 13.23
C SER A 149 -21.95 31.22 13.93
N PRO A 150 -21.64 31.01 15.23
CA PRO A 150 -22.06 29.81 15.92
C PRO A 150 -23.58 29.69 15.79
N SER A 151 -24.03 28.58 15.19
CA SER A 151 -25.46 28.27 15.09
C SER A 151 -26.07 28.38 16.50
N PRO A 152 -27.21 29.07 16.69
CA PRO A 152 -27.84 29.18 18.00
C PRO A 152 -28.08 27.79 18.59
N ALA A 153 -27.80 27.67 19.89
CA ALA A 153 -28.02 26.44 20.63
C ALA A 153 -29.50 26.01 20.49
N PRO A 154 -29.77 24.70 20.31
CA PRO A 154 -31.15 24.21 20.25
C PRO A 154 -31.91 24.62 21.51
N PRO A 155 -33.22 24.93 21.40
CA PRO A 155 -34.04 25.34 22.54
C PRO A 155 -33.99 24.28 23.66
N PRO A 156 -34.07 24.70 24.94
CA PRO A 156 -34.00 23.77 26.05
C PRO A 156 -35.13 22.74 25.96
N ALA A 157 -34.76 21.47 26.11
CA ALA A 157 -35.72 20.36 26.13
C ALA A 157 -36.75 20.56 27.27
N PRO A 158 -38.02 20.15 27.07
CA PRO A 158 -39.05 20.22 28.11
C PRO A 158 -38.62 19.54 29.41
N ALA A 159 -38.99 20.12 30.55
CA ALA A 159 -38.67 19.59 31.87
C ALA A 159 -39.10 18.11 32.00
N PRO A 160 -38.23 17.21 32.49
CA PRO A 160 -38.58 15.81 32.68
C PRO A 160 -39.74 15.67 33.67
N ARG A 161 -40.75 14.89 33.30
CA ARG A 161 -41.80 14.42 34.21
C ARG A 161 -41.12 13.72 35.41
N PRO A 162 -41.60 13.89 36.66
CA PRO A 162 -41.00 13.28 37.83
C PRO A 162 -40.83 11.77 37.63
N THR A 163 -39.57 11.33 37.69
CA THR A 163 -39.15 9.95 37.57
C THR A 163 -39.65 9.17 38.81
N PRO A 164 -40.29 8.00 38.65
CA PRO A 164 -40.63 7.14 39.78
C PRO A 164 -39.36 6.75 40.57
N PRO A 165 -39.48 6.42 41.87
CA PRO A 165 -38.35 6.06 42.71
C PRO A 165 -37.56 4.90 42.08
N PRO A 166 -36.21 4.94 42.17
CA PRO A 166 -35.37 3.93 41.53
C PRO A 166 -35.65 2.56 42.12
N VAL A 167 -36.12 1.65 41.27
CA VAL A 167 -36.13 0.23 41.58
C VAL A 167 -34.67 -0.20 41.60
N VAL A 168 -34.18 -0.62 42.77
CA VAL A 168 -32.81 -1.11 42.95
C VAL A 168 -32.69 -2.42 42.18
N MET A 169 -32.25 -2.33 40.93
CA MET A 169 -31.85 -3.48 40.13
C MET A 169 -30.44 -3.86 40.56
N THR A 170 -30.29 -5.09 41.04
CA THR A 170 -29.00 -5.72 41.32
C THR A 170 -28.15 -5.65 40.04
N PRO A 171 -26.92 -5.12 40.08
CA PRO A 171 -26.10 -5.01 38.87
C PRO A 171 -25.82 -6.40 38.31
N ILE A 172 -26.24 -6.63 37.06
CA ILE A 172 -25.82 -7.80 36.29
C ILE A 172 -24.31 -7.65 36.08
N PRO A 173 -23.49 -8.67 36.43
CA PRO A 173 -22.05 -8.58 36.27
C PRO A 173 -21.70 -8.33 34.80
N VAL A 174 -21.02 -7.21 34.53
CA VAL A 174 -20.42 -6.91 33.23
C VAL A 174 -19.31 -7.95 33.00
N PRO A 175 -19.34 -8.72 31.90
CA PRO A 175 -18.28 -9.66 31.59
C PRO A 175 -16.94 -8.89 31.48
N ALA A 176 -15.90 -9.42 32.12
CA ALA A 176 -14.57 -8.85 32.05
C ALA A 176 -14.10 -8.73 30.58
N PRO A 177 -13.37 -7.66 30.21
CA PRO A 177 -12.83 -7.52 28.86
C PRO A 177 -11.99 -8.75 28.53
N THR A 178 -12.32 -9.42 27.43
CA THR A 178 -11.54 -10.55 26.90
C THR A 178 -10.12 -10.03 26.64
N PRO A 179 -9.07 -10.69 27.18
CA PRO A 179 -7.69 -10.31 26.91
C PRO A 179 -7.44 -10.22 25.41
N ALA A 180 -6.77 -9.14 24.97
CA ALA A 180 -6.29 -9.05 23.60
C ALA A 180 -5.44 -10.30 23.28
N PRO A 181 -5.63 -10.94 22.13
CA PRO A 181 -4.88 -12.14 21.79
C PRO A 181 -3.39 -11.82 21.82
N THR A 182 -2.63 -12.67 22.52
CA THR A 182 -1.17 -12.65 22.51
C THR A 182 -0.69 -12.67 21.06
N PRO A 183 0.14 -11.71 20.61
CA PRO A 183 0.71 -11.73 19.27
C PRO A 183 1.37 -13.10 19.02
N ALA A 184 1.03 -13.73 17.90
CA ALA A 184 1.72 -14.93 17.47
C ALA A 184 3.24 -14.63 17.39
N PRO A 185 4.10 -15.59 17.74
CA PRO A 185 5.54 -15.38 17.68
C PRO A 185 5.94 -14.97 16.26
N THR A 186 6.63 -13.83 16.15
CA THR A 186 7.22 -13.37 14.90
C THR A 186 8.20 -14.43 14.40
N PRO A 187 8.02 -14.99 13.19
CA PRO A 187 9.01 -15.90 12.62
C PRO A 187 10.37 -15.21 12.55
N SER A 188 11.43 -15.89 13.00
CA SER A 188 12.79 -15.37 12.87
C SER A 188 13.09 -15.08 11.40
N PRO A 189 13.67 -13.92 11.05
CA PRO A 189 14.07 -13.61 9.68
C PRO A 189 14.92 -14.72 9.08
N ASN A 190 14.57 -15.20 7.89
CA ASN A 190 15.45 -16.07 7.12
C ASN A 190 16.65 -15.23 6.65
N PRO A 191 17.90 -15.52 7.07
CA PRO A 191 19.06 -14.70 6.72
C PRO A 191 19.34 -14.58 5.21
N GLY A 192 18.74 -15.46 4.39
CA GLY A 192 18.86 -15.44 2.92
C GLY A 192 17.74 -14.70 2.18
N ASP A 193 16.72 -14.18 2.87
CA ASP A 193 15.60 -13.47 2.22
C ASP A 193 15.87 -11.95 2.17
N PRO A 194 16.09 -11.36 0.99
CA PRO A 194 16.38 -9.93 0.86
C PRO A 194 15.20 -9.04 1.28
N PHE A 195 13.98 -9.60 1.40
CA PHE A 195 12.77 -8.90 1.79
C PHE A 195 12.28 -9.26 3.19
N ALA A 196 13.07 -9.94 4.02
CA ALA A 196 12.63 -10.41 5.34
C ALA A 196 12.05 -9.27 6.22
N ALA A 197 12.74 -8.13 6.29
CA ALA A 197 12.27 -6.96 7.02
C ALA A 197 11.01 -6.33 6.38
N ALA A 198 10.91 -6.37 5.05
CA ALA A 198 9.78 -5.80 4.33
C ALA A 198 8.50 -6.63 4.51
N ARG A 199 8.61 -7.94 4.64
CA ARG A 199 7.49 -8.84 4.93
C ARG A 199 6.89 -8.57 6.31
N GLU A 200 7.73 -8.44 7.32
CA GLU A 200 7.30 -8.03 8.66
C GLU A 200 6.60 -6.67 8.62
N ARG A 201 7.21 -5.72 7.90
CA ARG A 201 6.67 -4.38 7.75
C ARG A 201 5.32 -4.35 7.02
N CYS A 202 5.13 -5.19 6.00
CA CYS A 202 3.86 -5.33 5.30
C CYS A 202 2.73 -5.74 6.26
N VAL A 203 2.96 -6.74 7.11
CA VAL A 203 1.94 -7.21 8.07
C VAL A 203 1.66 -6.13 9.12
N GLN A 204 2.70 -5.44 9.60
CA GLN A 204 2.56 -4.33 10.55
C GLN A 204 1.74 -3.17 9.98
N LEU A 205 2.04 -2.72 8.76
CA LEU A 205 1.28 -1.65 8.11
C LEU A 205 -0.18 -2.05 7.89
N THR A 206 -0.41 -3.27 7.41
CA THR A 206 -1.76 -3.82 7.23
C THR A 206 -2.54 -3.78 8.55
N ASN A 207 -1.94 -4.28 9.63
CA ASN A 207 -2.60 -4.32 10.94
C ASN A 207 -2.75 -2.94 11.59
N MET A 208 -1.85 -1.99 11.32
CA MET A 208 -2.02 -0.59 11.69
C MET A 208 -3.28 0.01 11.04
N TYR A 209 -3.48 -0.21 9.73
CA TYR A 209 -4.67 0.27 9.03
C TYR A 209 -5.95 -0.41 9.51
N ARG A 210 -5.90 -1.71 9.77
CA ARG A 210 -7.02 -2.47 10.34
C ARG A 210 -7.42 -1.94 11.73
N ALA A 211 -6.43 -1.62 12.57
CA ALA A 211 -6.67 -1.03 13.88
C ALA A 211 -7.35 0.36 13.79
N ARG A 212 -7.00 1.19 12.82
CA ARG A 212 -7.64 2.52 12.60
C ARG A 212 -9.15 2.44 12.37
N VAL A 213 -9.64 1.31 11.87
CA VAL A 213 -11.06 1.09 11.55
C VAL A 213 -11.72 0.07 12.48
N GLY A 214 -11.05 -0.32 13.56
CA GLY A 214 -11.59 -1.23 14.57
C GLY A 214 -11.84 -2.65 14.08
N VAL A 215 -11.08 -3.15 13.09
CA VAL A 215 -11.13 -4.56 12.68
C VAL A 215 -9.92 -5.33 13.19
N GLY A 216 -10.12 -6.60 13.55
CA GLY A 216 -9.08 -7.45 14.15
C GLY A 216 -7.89 -7.68 13.20
N PRO A 217 -6.68 -7.95 13.72
CA PRO A 217 -5.48 -8.12 12.91
C PRO A 217 -5.54 -9.39 12.05
N VAL A 218 -4.76 -9.40 10.98
CA VAL A 218 -4.44 -10.58 10.16
C VAL A 218 -3.08 -11.15 10.54
N ALA A 219 -2.92 -12.46 10.40
CA ALA A 219 -1.67 -13.17 10.60
C ALA A 219 -0.78 -13.12 9.34
N ARG A 220 0.54 -13.17 9.52
CA ARG A 220 1.48 -13.37 8.41
C ARG A 220 1.37 -14.81 7.88
N ASP A 221 1.32 -14.99 6.56
CA ASP A 221 1.47 -16.32 5.94
C ASP A 221 2.82 -16.44 5.20
N PRO A 222 3.88 -16.89 5.88
CA PRO A 222 5.19 -17.01 5.26
C PRO A 222 5.27 -18.10 4.18
N SER A 223 4.34 -19.06 4.17
CA SER A 223 4.35 -20.15 3.19
C SER A 223 4.00 -19.68 1.77
N SER A 224 3.31 -18.54 1.64
CA SER A 224 2.85 -17.99 0.37
C SER A 224 3.76 -16.88 -0.19
N GLU A 225 4.72 -16.39 0.61
CA GLU A 225 5.55 -15.22 0.28
C GLU A 225 6.47 -15.43 -0.93
N ALA A 226 7.09 -16.61 -1.05
CA ALA A 226 7.90 -16.94 -2.23
C ALA A 226 7.06 -17.02 -3.51
N CYS A 227 5.79 -17.42 -3.40
CA CYS A 227 4.86 -17.38 -4.54
C CYS A 227 4.52 -15.94 -4.91
N ALA A 228 4.21 -15.10 -3.91
CA ALA A 228 3.85 -13.70 -4.13
C ALA A 228 5.01 -12.88 -4.73
N ASP A 229 6.27 -13.20 -4.41
CA ASP A 229 7.43 -12.60 -5.08
C ASP A 229 7.47 -12.94 -6.57
N ASN A 230 7.27 -14.23 -6.90
CA ASN A 230 7.24 -14.68 -8.29
C ASN A 230 6.10 -14.03 -9.07
N GLN A 231 4.96 -13.86 -8.42
CA GLN A 231 3.81 -13.15 -8.97
C GLN A 231 4.13 -11.67 -9.21
N SER A 232 4.69 -10.98 -8.22
CA SER A 232 5.12 -9.57 -8.34
C SER A 232 6.14 -9.39 -9.47
N ALA A 233 7.10 -10.31 -9.59
CA ALA A 233 8.09 -10.29 -10.66
C ALA A 233 7.49 -10.62 -12.04
N ALA A 234 6.46 -11.45 -12.11
CA ALA A 234 5.76 -11.78 -13.36
C ALA A 234 4.88 -10.61 -13.83
N ASP A 235 4.13 -10.01 -12.92
CA ASP A 235 3.31 -8.83 -13.16
C ASP A 235 4.20 -7.66 -13.61
N ALA A 236 5.33 -7.43 -12.91
CA ALA A 236 6.26 -6.37 -13.25
C ALA A 236 6.94 -6.56 -14.61
N ARG A 237 7.26 -7.81 -15.01
CA ARG A 237 7.79 -8.12 -16.34
C ARG A 237 6.83 -7.76 -17.46
N THR A 238 5.53 -7.92 -17.22
CA THR A 238 4.49 -7.60 -18.21
C THR A 238 3.93 -6.18 -18.06
N ARG A 239 4.24 -5.51 -16.94
CA ARG A 239 3.71 -4.19 -16.55
C ARG A 239 2.19 -4.15 -16.45
N VAL A 240 1.57 -5.25 -16.02
CA VAL A 240 0.11 -5.36 -15.85
C VAL A 240 -0.21 -5.74 -14.40
N ALA A 241 -0.93 -4.86 -13.70
CA ALA A 241 -1.44 -5.11 -12.35
C ALA A 241 -2.41 -6.29 -12.33
N HIS A 242 -2.34 -7.12 -11.28
CA HIS A 242 -3.20 -8.28 -11.05
C HIS A 242 -3.17 -9.36 -12.14
N LYS A 243 -2.20 -9.34 -13.05
CA LYS A 243 -2.18 -10.28 -14.18
C LYS A 243 -2.06 -11.73 -13.72
N ASN A 244 -1.26 -11.96 -12.68
CA ASN A 244 -1.07 -13.27 -12.10
C ASN A 244 -1.90 -13.47 -10.81
N PHE A 245 -2.92 -12.64 -10.55
CA PHE A 245 -3.82 -12.77 -9.40
C PHE A 245 -4.47 -14.15 -9.32
N GLY A 246 -4.55 -14.70 -8.11
CA GLY A 246 -5.06 -16.02 -7.77
C GLY A 246 -4.03 -17.16 -7.86
N SER A 247 -2.85 -16.92 -8.43
CA SER A 247 -1.83 -17.97 -8.59
C SER A 247 -1.22 -18.45 -7.27
N CYS A 248 -1.29 -17.64 -6.21
CA CYS A 248 -0.84 -17.97 -4.86
C CYS A 248 -1.99 -18.29 -3.89
N ARG A 249 -3.18 -18.56 -4.44
CA ARG A 249 -4.42 -18.88 -3.70
C ARG A 249 -4.83 -17.76 -2.73
N GLU A 250 -4.51 -16.53 -3.08
CA GLU A 250 -5.06 -15.33 -2.48
C GLU A 250 -6.51 -15.12 -2.95
N PHE A 251 -7.33 -14.53 -2.09
CA PHE A 251 -8.73 -14.17 -2.40
C PHE A 251 -8.90 -12.69 -2.74
N ALA A 252 -7.89 -11.88 -2.45
CA ALA A 252 -7.81 -10.48 -2.80
C ALA A 252 -6.34 -10.06 -2.87
N GLN A 253 -6.08 -9.07 -3.72
CA GLN A 253 -4.76 -8.52 -3.92
C GLN A 253 -4.87 -7.01 -4.06
N ASN A 254 -3.93 -6.34 -3.40
CA ASN A 254 -3.63 -4.93 -3.57
C ASN A 254 -2.25 -4.83 -4.20
N THR A 255 -2.10 -4.04 -5.26
CA THR A 255 -0.85 -3.99 -6.02
C THR A 255 -0.32 -2.57 -6.07
N CYS A 256 0.99 -2.42 -5.84
CA CYS A 256 1.76 -1.21 -6.04
C CYS A 256 2.60 -1.35 -7.32
N PRO A 257 2.03 -1.06 -8.51
CA PRO A 257 2.68 -1.37 -9.77
C PRO A 257 3.76 -0.33 -10.08
N ASN A 258 5.00 -0.81 -10.29
CA ASN A 258 6.11 0.01 -10.75
C ASN A 258 6.29 1.29 -9.92
N TYR A 259 6.26 1.19 -8.60
CA TYR A 259 6.22 2.33 -7.69
C TYR A 259 7.66 2.82 -7.38
N PRO A 260 7.95 4.13 -7.45
CA PRO A 260 9.30 4.65 -7.15
C PRO A 260 9.57 4.74 -5.64
N GLY A 261 10.79 4.45 -5.23
CA GLY A 261 11.24 4.63 -3.84
C GLY A 261 12.71 4.30 -3.64
N GLU A 262 13.33 4.87 -2.61
CA GLU A 262 14.72 4.56 -2.25
C GLU A 262 14.86 3.14 -1.70
N ASN A 263 13.78 2.64 -1.09
CA ASN A 263 13.66 1.28 -0.59
C ASN A 263 12.19 0.85 -0.58
N VAL A 264 11.97 -0.45 -0.38
CA VAL A 264 10.64 -1.06 -0.43
C VAL A 264 9.73 -0.65 0.74
N ASP A 265 10.27 -0.26 1.91
CA ASP A 265 9.46 0.23 3.04
C ASP A 265 8.82 1.59 2.73
N GLN A 266 9.55 2.51 2.10
CA GLN A 266 8.99 3.77 1.61
C GLN A 266 7.88 3.53 0.59
N VAL A 267 8.07 2.57 -0.32
CA VAL A 267 7.06 2.19 -1.31
C VAL A 267 5.79 1.67 -0.62
N MET A 268 5.92 0.70 0.30
CA MET A 268 4.79 0.17 1.05
C MET A 268 4.07 1.26 1.84
N THR A 269 4.81 2.09 2.57
CA THR A 269 4.23 3.16 3.39
C THR A 269 3.38 4.12 2.55
N ARG A 270 3.86 4.53 1.37
CA ARG A 270 3.12 5.47 0.51
C ARG A 270 1.97 4.81 -0.24
N CYS A 271 2.23 3.65 -0.84
CA CYS A 271 1.23 2.94 -1.64
C CYS A 271 0.09 2.40 -0.77
N PHE A 272 0.38 1.81 0.39
CA PHE A 272 -0.67 1.29 1.29
C PHE A 272 -1.51 2.43 1.86
N GLN A 273 -0.90 3.59 2.12
CA GLN A 273 -1.64 4.78 2.50
C GLN A 273 -2.61 5.22 1.40
N GLN A 274 -2.15 5.32 0.15
CA GLN A 274 -3.02 5.68 -0.99
C GLN A 274 -4.19 4.70 -1.15
N MET A 275 -3.91 3.39 -1.09
CA MET A 275 -4.92 2.34 -1.18
C MET A 275 -5.92 2.38 -0.03
N PHE A 276 -5.47 2.74 1.17
CA PHE A 276 -6.35 2.94 2.31
C PHE A 276 -7.18 4.23 2.21
N ASP A 277 -6.60 5.31 1.66
CA ASP A 277 -7.29 6.59 1.51
C ASP A 277 -8.43 6.57 0.47
N GLU A 278 -8.55 5.50 -0.31
CA GLU A 278 -9.72 5.25 -1.15
C GLU A 278 -11.02 5.13 -0.34
N GLY A 279 -10.92 4.67 0.92
CA GLY A 279 -12.03 4.52 1.82
C GLY A 279 -13.03 3.41 1.45
N PRO A 280 -14.10 3.24 2.25
CA PRO A 280 -15.10 2.18 2.04
C PRO A 280 -15.69 2.20 0.63
N GLY A 281 -15.69 1.05 -0.05
CA GLY A 281 -16.16 0.90 -1.44
C GLY A 281 -15.07 1.10 -2.51
N GLY A 282 -13.84 1.46 -2.12
CA GLY A 282 -12.70 1.66 -3.03
C GLY A 282 -12.07 0.37 -3.58
N GLY A 283 -12.43 -0.81 -3.06
CA GLY A 283 -11.82 -2.06 -3.44
C GLY A 283 -10.50 -2.34 -2.70
N HIS A 284 -9.48 -1.48 -2.80
CA HIS A 284 -8.22 -1.73 -2.09
C HIS A 284 -8.37 -1.55 -0.57
N TYR A 285 -9.04 -0.48 -0.14
CA TYR A 285 -9.43 -0.30 1.26
C TYR A 285 -10.26 -1.49 1.78
N ASP A 286 -11.22 -1.97 0.98
CA ASP A 286 -12.09 -3.09 1.36
C ASP A 286 -11.28 -4.38 1.49
N ASN A 287 -10.24 -4.57 0.68
CA ASN A 287 -9.31 -5.69 0.81
C ASN A 287 -8.53 -5.62 2.13
N MET A 288 -7.96 -4.45 2.47
CA MET A 288 -7.18 -4.27 3.70
C MET A 288 -8.03 -4.45 4.97
N THR A 289 -9.30 -4.03 4.92
CA THR A 289 -10.17 -3.92 6.11
C THR A 289 -11.21 -5.03 6.21
N ARG A 290 -11.31 -5.94 5.23
CA ARG A 290 -12.29 -7.02 5.26
C ARG A 290 -12.07 -7.94 6.46
N LYS A 291 -13.14 -8.15 7.23
CA LYS A 291 -13.14 -9.05 8.40
C LYS A 291 -13.02 -10.53 8.04
N LYS A 292 -13.33 -10.91 6.79
CA LYS A 292 -13.27 -12.30 6.32
C LYS A 292 -11.84 -12.79 6.08
N TYR A 293 -10.90 -11.88 5.84
CA TYR A 293 -9.49 -12.24 5.68
C TYR A 293 -8.84 -12.36 7.05
N THR A 294 -8.06 -13.41 7.20
CA THR A 294 -7.38 -13.81 8.43
C THR A 294 -5.87 -13.85 8.26
N GLN A 295 -5.39 -13.88 7.02
CA GLN A 295 -3.98 -13.90 6.68
C GLN A 295 -3.64 -12.82 5.66
N VAL A 296 -2.40 -12.33 5.73
CA VAL A 296 -1.78 -11.48 4.72
C VAL A 296 -0.38 -12.01 4.41
N PHE A 297 0.00 -11.90 3.15
CA PHE A 297 1.36 -12.15 2.70
C PHE A 297 1.71 -11.16 1.60
N CYS A 298 2.95 -10.67 1.60
CA CYS A 298 3.40 -9.71 0.60
C CYS A 298 4.47 -10.32 -0.29
N GLY A 299 4.35 -10.00 -1.58
CA GLY A 299 5.32 -10.28 -2.62
C GLY A 299 6.06 -9.03 -3.06
N PHE A 300 7.33 -9.18 -3.41
CA PHE A 300 8.19 -8.07 -3.79
C PHE A 300 8.99 -8.37 -5.05
N ALA A 301 9.11 -7.37 -5.94
CA ALA A 301 10.08 -7.38 -7.02
C ALA A 301 10.77 -6.01 -7.12
N GLN A 302 12.10 -6.00 -7.01
CA GLN A 302 12.89 -4.81 -7.28
C GLN A 302 13.10 -4.65 -8.79
N LEU A 303 12.83 -3.45 -9.29
CA LEU A 303 12.97 -3.06 -10.68
C LEU A 303 14.17 -2.10 -10.82
N GLY A 304 14.64 -1.93 -12.06
CA GLY A 304 15.68 -0.94 -12.36
C GLY A 304 15.25 0.48 -11.99
N GLY A 305 16.21 1.33 -11.59
CA GLY A 305 15.99 2.74 -11.33
C GLY A 305 15.27 3.07 -10.01
N GLY A 306 15.43 2.23 -8.97
CA GLY A 306 14.81 2.49 -7.66
C GLY A 306 13.29 2.38 -7.70
N ARG A 307 12.78 1.36 -8.40
CA ARG A 307 11.34 1.10 -8.50
C ARG A 307 11.04 -0.28 -7.98
N PHE A 308 9.82 -0.48 -7.49
CA PHE A 308 9.39 -1.74 -6.90
C PHE A 308 8.01 -2.11 -7.41
N TRP A 309 7.77 -3.41 -7.45
CA TRP A 309 6.44 -3.98 -7.53
C TRP A 309 6.14 -4.66 -6.21
N VAL A 310 5.00 -4.34 -5.61
CA VAL A 310 4.57 -4.95 -4.35
C VAL A 310 3.16 -5.47 -4.51
N ASN A 311 2.96 -6.76 -4.25
CA ASN A 311 1.63 -7.34 -4.08
C ASN A 311 1.38 -7.55 -2.59
N GLN A 312 0.23 -7.09 -2.11
CA GLN A 312 -0.30 -7.32 -0.77
C GLN A 312 -1.52 -8.23 -0.91
N ASP A 313 -1.34 -9.50 -0.57
CA ASP A 313 -2.31 -10.56 -0.82
C ASP A 313 -3.00 -11.00 0.47
N PHE A 314 -4.29 -11.31 0.37
CA PHE A 314 -5.15 -11.63 1.51
C PHE A 314 -5.81 -12.99 1.35
N ARG A 315 -5.93 -13.72 2.48
CA ARG A 315 -6.65 -14.99 2.57
C ARG A 315 -7.60 -15.00 3.77
#